data_AF-A0A315E0V5-F1
#
_entry.id   AF-A0A315E0V5-F1
#
_cell.length_a   1.000
_cell.length_b   1.000
_cell.length_c   1.000
_cell.angle_alpha   90.00
_cell.angle_beta   90.00
_cell.angle_gamma   90.00
#
_symmetry.space_group_name_H-M   'P 1'
#
loop_
_entity.id
_entity.type
_entity.pdbx_description
1 polymer ?
#
loop_
_entity_poly.entity_id
_entity_poly.type
_entity_poly.pdbx_seq_one_letter_code
_entity_poly.pdbx_strand_id
1 'polypeptide(L)'
;MTVLLNITTYKITKTTGFYPELNTLLISLQSVAIAAELYRAGKVQTNPGDYVTIEAKHLLKEVRLPLYGPVQAAMMNAQPNEIHLSEVHGKTKSPLLFWTSGFQNFVDALFLPFLVNFHQRNRDALIKGFSQDRTSWPAAWQMSWALRNAASHGGKVFEKATQKPVMWQGITFGPGDEPARCLTSMVNGADLLLLMIEMEESLSGNPISRI
;
A
#
# COMPACT_ATOMS: atom_id res chain seq x y z
N MET A 1 -26.75 0.08 17.64
CA MET A 1 -26.58 -1.05 16.71
C MET A 1 -25.08 -1.27 16.56
N THR A 2 -24.53 -2.32 17.16
CA THR A 2 -23.08 -2.60 17.15
C THR A 2 -22.72 -3.17 15.79
N VAL A 3 -22.02 -2.40 14.96
CA VAL A 3 -21.47 -2.93 13.71
C VAL A 3 -20.30 -3.82 14.09
N LEU A 4 -20.42 -5.13 13.84
CA LEU A 4 -19.29 -6.05 13.95
C LEU A 4 -18.28 -5.67 12.87
N LEU A 5 -17.13 -5.15 13.29
CA LEU A 5 -16.00 -4.91 12.38
C LEU A 5 -15.42 -6.27 11.99
N ASN A 6 -15.44 -6.57 10.69
CA ASN A 6 -14.72 -7.73 10.17
C ASN A 6 -13.26 -7.33 9.94
N ILE A 7 -12.35 -7.92 10.71
CA ILE A 7 -10.92 -7.62 10.68
C ILE A 7 -10.17 -8.85 10.15
N THR A 8 -9.37 -8.65 9.11
CA THR A 8 -8.42 -9.66 8.61
C THR A 8 -7.01 -9.19 8.91
N THR A 9 -6.23 -9.98 9.66
CA THR A 9 -4.83 -9.65 9.94
C THR A 9 -3.91 -10.51 9.11
N TYR A 10 -3.07 -9.86 8.31
CA TYR A 10 -2.04 -10.47 7.49
C TYR A 10 -0.74 -10.57 8.28
N LYS A 11 -0.19 -11.77 8.35
CA LYS A 11 1.15 -12.02 8.88
C LYS A 11 2.17 -11.96 7.75
N ILE A 12 2.89 -10.85 7.68
CA ILE A 12 3.96 -10.61 6.71
C ILE A 12 5.28 -11.03 7.33
N THR A 13 6.04 -11.89 6.66
CA THR A 13 7.34 -12.37 7.15
C THR A 13 8.45 -12.03 6.14
N LYS A 14 9.71 -12.29 6.50
CA LYS A 14 10.86 -12.07 5.62
C LYS A 14 10.79 -12.85 4.29
N THR A 15 9.94 -13.87 4.20
CA THR A 15 9.72 -14.64 2.97
C THR A 15 8.62 -14.05 2.08
N THR A 16 7.81 -13.13 2.59
CA THR A 16 6.83 -12.41 1.79
C THR A 16 7.55 -11.43 0.87
N GLY A 17 7.22 -11.44 -0.42
CA GLY A 17 7.93 -10.70 -1.45
C GLY A 17 8.10 -9.22 -1.13
N PHE A 18 7.05 -8.52 -0.69
CA PHE A 18 7.08 -7.08 -0.39
C PHE A 18 7.51 -6.72 1.05
N TYR A 19 8.00 -7.69 1.84
CA TYR A 19 8.47 -7.43 3.20
C TYR A 19 9.50 -6.30 3.32
N PRO A 20 10.55 -6.22 2.46
CA PRO A 20 11.56 -5.17 2.57
C PRO A 20 10.94 -3.77 2.44
N GLU A 21 10.05 -3.58 1.47
CA GLU A 21 9.36 -2.32 1.23
C GLU A 21 8.44 -1.96 2.40
N LEU A 22 7.67 -2.92 2.91
CA LEU A 22 6.79 -2.68 4.05
C LEU A 22 7.60 -2.32 5.31
N ASN A 23 8.69 -3.00 5.59
CA ASN A 23 9.52 -2.71 6.75
C ASN A 23 10.11 -1.28 6.68
N THR A 24 10.64 -0.88 5.53
CA THR A 24 11.17 0.48 5.32
C THR A 24 10.08 1.54 5.40
N LEU A 25 8.90 1.27 4.84
CA LEU A 25 7.73 2.13 4.95
C LEU A 25 7.34 2.35 6.42
N LEU A 26 7.27 1.27 7.20
CA LEU A 26 6.89 1.35 8.62
C LEU A 26 7.92 2.10 9.46
N ILE A 27 9.22 1.90 9.22
CA ILE A 27 10.27 2.71 9.86
C ILE A 27 10.06 4.19 9.56
N SER A 28 9.75 4.53 8.30
CA SER A 28 9.53 5.92 7.87
C SER A 28 8.28 6.53 8.53
N LEU A 29 7.15 5.83 8.49
CA LEU A 29 5.89 6.28 9.08
C LEU A 29 5.99 6.40 10.60
N GLN A 30 6.55 5.39 11.27
CA GLN A 30 6.73 5.41 12.72
C GLN A 30 7.68 6.54 13.14
N SER A 31 8.74 6.82 12.38
CA SER A 31 9.65 7.95 12.67
C SER A 31 8.93 9.29 12.61
N VAL A 32 8.07 9.50 11.62
CA VAL A 32 7.28 10.74 11.53
C VAL A 32 6.21 10.82 12.60
N ALA A 33 5.53 9.71 12.92
CA ALA A 33 4.57 9.66 14.02
C ALA A 33 5.25 9.99 15.37
N ILE A 34 6.42 9.42 15.64
CA ILE A 34 7.25 9.74 16.81
C ILE A 34 7.62 11.22 16.82
N ALA A 35 8.11 11.77 15.71
CA ALA A 35 8.49 13.19 15.64
C ALA A 35 7.29 14.12 15.89
N ALA A 36 6.13 13.82 15.31
CA ALA A 36 4.90 14.59 15.50
C ALA A 36 4.41 14.54 16.95
N GLU A 37 4.40 13.36 17.58
CA GLU A 37 4.02 13.20 18.98
C GLU A 37 5.01 13.86 19.94
N LEU A 38 6.32 13.79 19.64
CA LEU A 38 7.34 14.48 20.43
C LEU A 38 7.14 16.00 20.39
N TYR A 39 6.85 16.54 19.21
CA TYR A 39 6.55 17.97 19.04
C TYR A 39 5.28 18.37 19.80
N ARG A 40 4.22 17.56 19.72
CA ARG A 40 2.91 17.85 20.33
C ARG A 40 2.90 17.71 21.85
N ALA A 41 3.52 16.66 22.38
CA ALA A 41 3.37 16.25 23.78
C ALA A 41 4.68 16.35 24.60
N GLY A 42 5.82 16.65 23.96
CA GLY A 42 7.13 16.69 24.61
C GLY A 42 7.70 15.33 25.02
N LYS A 43 6.96 14.25 24.77
CA LYS A 43 7.34 12.87 25.04
C LYS A 43 6.64 11.93 24.07
N VAL A 44 7.24 10.78 23.82
CA VAL A 44 6.65 9.73 22.97
C VAL A 44 6.70 8.41 23.71
N GLN A 45 5.59 7.69 23.66
CA GLN A 45 5.51 6.31 24.11
C GLN A 45 4.68 5.54 23.10
N THR A 46 5.27 4.46 22.58
CA THR A 46 4.61 3.48 21.71
C THR A 46 4.66 2.14 22.39
N ASN A 47 3.54 1.43 22.47
CA ASN A 47 3.41 0.12 23.11
C ASN A 47 3.04 -0.96 22.08
N PRO A 48 3.32 -2.24 22.36
CA PRO A 48 2.77 -3.34 21.56
C PRO A 48 1.25 -3.23 21.43
N GLY A 49 0.74 -3.32 20.20
CA GLY A 49 -0.68 -3.17 19.88
C GLY A 49 -1.08 -1.77 19.42
N ASP A 50 -0.21 -0.76 19.54
CA ASP A 50 -0.45 0.56 18.95
C ASP A 50 -0.37 0.49 17.42
N TYR A 51 -1.30 1.17 16.75
CA TYR A 51 -1.39 1.21 15.29
C TYR A 51 -1.76 2.59 14.76
N VAL A 52 -1.39 2.86 13.51
CA VAL A 52 -1.95 3.93 12.70
C VAL A 52 -2.94 3.35 11.72
N THR A 53 -4.10 3.98 11.60
CA THR A 53 -5.13 3.61 10.62
C THR A 53 -5.05 4.53 9.41
N ILE A 54 -5.03 3.95 8.22
CA ILE A 54 -5.14 4.67 6.96
C ILE A 54 -6.43 4.20 6.27
N GLU A 55 -7.35 5.12 6.02
CA GLU A 55 -8.57 4.82 5.27
C GLU A 55 -8.24 4.70 3.77
N ALA A 56 -8.65 3.61 3.13
CA ALA A 56 -8.52 3.42 1.69
C ALA A 56 -9.43 4.41 0.95
N LYS A 57 -8.88 5.09 -0.05
CA LYS A 57 -9.62 6.10 -0.81
C LYS A 57 -10.70 5.45 -1.67
N HIS A 58 -10.38 4.31 -2.28
CA HIS A 58 -11.28 3.61 -3.19
C HIS A 58 -11.99 2.42 -2.53
N LEU A 59 -11.25 1.58 -1.80
CA LEU A 59 -11.76 0.25 -1.39
C LEU A 59 -12.77 0.24 -0.22
N LEU A 60 -13.14 1.40 0.34
CA LEU A 60 -14.01 1.50 1.54
C LEU A 60 -13.54 0.62 2.72
N LYS A 61 -12.23 0.42 2.82
CA LYS A 61 -11.54 -0.36 3.84
C LYS A 61 -10.63 0.54 4.65
N GLU A 62 -10.21 0.09 5.81
CA GLU A 62 -9.13 0.72 6.56
C GLU A 62 -7.97 -0.26 6.70
N VAL A 63 -6.75 0.26 6.67
CA VAL A 63 -5.53 -0.52 6.91
C VAL A 63 -4.87 -0.03 8.19
N ARG A 64 -4.68 -0.93 9.14
CA ARG A 64 -3.96 -0.68 10.39
C ARG A 64 -2.53 -1.17 10.26
N LEU A 65 -1.61 -0.25 10.50
CA LEU A 65 -0.17 -0.46 10.46
C LEU A 65 0.41 -0.36 11.87
N PRO A 66 1.29 -1.28 12.30
CA PRO A 66 1.83 -1.27 13.65
C PRO A 66 2.75 -0.06 13.85
N LEU A 67 2.58 0.65 14.97
CA LEU A 67 3.43 1.76 15.40
C LEU A 67 4.49 1.36 16.43
N TYR A 68 4.65 0.06 16.68
CA TYR A 68 5.65 -0.50 17.58
C TYR A 68 6.39 -1.64 16.91
N GLY A 69 7.72 -1.69 17.06
CA GLY A 69 8.58 -2.77 16.58
C GLY A 69 9.58 -2.35 15.51
N PRO A 70 9.15 -1.82 14.34
CA PRO A 70 10.05 -1.55 13.21
C PRO A 70 11.24 -0.63 13.54
N VAL A 71 10.99 0.53 14.16
CA VAL A 71 12.07 1.46 14.58
C VAL A 71 12.94 0.83 15.68
N GLN A 72 12.34 0.17 16.66
CA GLN A 72 13.09 -0.48 17.75
C GLN A 72 14.02 -1.58 17.21
N ALA A 73 13.53 -2.41 16.28
CA ALA A 73 14.33 -3.42 15.61
C ALA A 73 15.48 -2.78 14.82
N ALA A 74 15.20 -1.73 14.04
CA ALA A 74 16.23 -1.02 13.27
C ALA A 74 17.33 -0.43 14.17
N MET A 75 16.98 0.17 15.32
CA MET A 75 17.95 0.68 16.29
C MET A 75 18.87 -0.40 16.87
N MET A 76 18.41 -1.66 16.91
CA MET A 76 19.20 -2.81 17.33
C MET A 76 19.95 -3.49 16.17
N ASN A 77 20.03 -2.84 15.00
CA ASN A 77 20.55 -3.41 13.76
C ASN A 77 19.86 -4.76 13.40
N ALA A 78 18.57 -4.83 13.66
CA ALA A 78 17.73 -6.01 13.45
C ALA A 78 16.52 -5.68 12.57
N GLN A 79 15.83 -6.72 12.13
CA GLN A 79 14.56 -6.62 11.40
C GLN A 79 13.50 -7.48 12.09
N PRO A 80 12.24 -7.03 12.18
CA PRO A 80 11.16 -7.81 12.77
C PRO A 80 11.00 -9.17 12.09
N ASN A 81 10.76 -10.25 12.84
CA ASN A 81 10.53 -11.56 12.21
C ASN A 81 9.19 -11.61 11.48
N GLU A 82 8.21 -10.86 11.99
CA GLU A 82 6.88 -10.72 11.43
C GLU A 82 6.38 -9.28 11.58
N ILE A 83 5.51 -8.88 10.66
CA ILE A 83 4.78 -7.63 10.68
C ILE A 83 3.30 -8.00 10.53
N HIS A 84 2.46 -7.48 11.42
CA HIS A 84 1.01 -7.71 11.38
C HIS A 84 0.32 -6.48 10.81
N LEU A 85 -0.29 -6.63 9.64
CA LEU A 85 -1.10 -5.60 8.98
C LEU A 85 -2.56 -6.03 9.07
N SER A 86 -3.44 -5.18 9.58
CA SER A 86 -4.86 -5.51 9.67
C SER A 86 -5.68 -4.71 8.67
N GLU A 87 -6.47 -5.41 7.86
CA GLU A 87 -7.53 -4.85 7.05
C GLU A 87 -8.83 -4.85 7.86
N VAL A 88 -9.47 -3.70 7.98
CA VAL A 88 -10.77 -3.54 8.64
C VAL A 88 -11.82 -3.23 7.59
N HIS A 89 -12.85 -4.06 7.55
CA HIS A 89 -13.99 -3.87 6.66
C HIS A 89 -15.02 -2.93 7.28
N GLY A 90 -15.49 -1.98 6.48
CA GLY A 90 -16.43 -0.96 6.90
C GLY A 90 -15.72 0.33 7.28
N LYS A 91 -16.45 1.45 7.17
CA LYS A 91 -15.95 2.77 7.57
C LYS A 91 -16.33 3.06 9.00
N THR A 92 -15.34 3.22 9.87
CA THR A 92 -15.53 4.13 11.00
C THR A 92 -15.24 5.52 10.50
N LYS A 93 -16.25 6.41 10.40
CA LYS A 93 -15.97 7.84 10.15
C LYS A 93 -15.19 8.35 11.36
N SER A 94 -13.86 8.35 11.26
CA SER A 94 -13.03 8.99 12.26
C SER A 94 -13.10 10.49 11.99
N PRO A 95 -13.53 11.34 12.94
CA PRO A 95 -13.38 12.78 12.78
C PRO A 95 -11.88 13.07 12.78
N LEU A 96 -11.29 13.20 11.59
CA LEU A 96 -9.89 13.62 11.43
C LEU A 96 -9.73 14.99 12.11
N LEU A 97 -9.16 14.99 13.31
CA LEU A 97 -8.98 16.21 14.10
C LEU A 97 -7.87 17.10 13.51
N PHE A 98 -6.86 16.51 12.84
CA PHE A 98 -5.74 17.25 12.25
C PHE A 98 -5.19 16.53 11.01
N TRP A 99 -5.65 16.92 9.82
CA TRP A 99 -5.09 16.50 8.55
C TRP A 99 -4.64 17.73 7.76
N THR A 100 -3.34 17.83 7.44
CA THR A 100 -2.81 18.93 6.63
C THR A 100 -2.44 18.42 5.24
N SER A 101 -2.52 19.29 4.23
CA SER A 101 -2.10 18.97 2.87
C SER A 101 -0.61 18.56 2.80
N GLY A 102 0.24 19.16 3.65
CA GLY A 102 1.65 18.79 3.76
C GLY A 102 1.85 17.34 4.20
N PHE A 103 1.11 16.90 5.23
CA PHE A 103 1.19 15.51 5.71
C PHE A 103 0.61 14.52 4.69
N GLN A 104 -0.51 14.86 4.04
CA GLN A 104 -1.06 14.06 2.95
C GLN A 104 -0.02 13.86 1.82
N ASN A 105 0.60 14.95 1.37
CA ASN A 105 1.60 14.90 0.31
C ASN A 105 2.80 14.04 0.69
N PHE A 106 3.24 14.11 1.96
CA PHE A 106 4.30 13.25 2.47
C PHE A 106 3.90 11.77 2.44
N VAL A 107 2.72 11.44 2.97
CA VAL A 107 2.20 10.06 2.95
C VAL A 107 2.08 9.56 1.51
N ASP A 108 1.49 10.32 0.60
CA ASP A 108 1.35 9.91 -0.80
C ASP A 108 2.71 9.72 -1.50
N ALA A 109 3.69 10.57 -1.18
CA ALA A 109 5.05 10.45 -1.70
C ALA A 109 5.82 9.23 -1.17
N LEU A 110 5.44 8.69 0.00
CA LEU A 110 6.09 7.50 0.55
C LEU A 110 5.64 6.21 -0.14
N PHE A 111 4.33 6.02 -0.34
CA PHE A 111 3.81 4.69 -0.70
C PHE A 111 4.08 4.30 -2.15
N LEU A 112 3.98 5.24 -3.08
CA LEU A 112 4.10 4.95 -4.52
C LEU A 112 5.48 4.40 -4.91
N PRO A 113 6.62 4.93 -4.41
CA PRO A 113 7.94 4.33 -4.64
C PRO A 113 8.04 2.87 -4.18
N PHE A 114 7.42 2.50 -3.05
CA PHE A 114 7.45 1.12 -2.56
C PHE A 114 6.70 0.17 -3.51
N LEU A 115 5.52 0.56 -3.99
CA LEU A 115 4.80 -0.20 -5.02
C LEU A 115 5.66 -0.38 -6.28
N VAL A 116 6.27 0.71 -6.76
CA VAL A 116 7.11 0.68 -7.96
C VAL A 116 8.31 -0.25 -7.77
N ASN A 117 8.99 -0.18 -6.63
CA ASN A 117 10.13 -1.05 -6.33
C ASN A 117 9.71 -2.52 -6.28
N PHE A 118 8.62 -2.83 -5.59
CA PHE A 118 8.08 -4.19 -5.52
C PHE A 118 7.70 -4.71 -6.92
N HIS A 119 7.08 -3.88 -7.75
CA HIS A 119 6.76 -4.22 -9.13
C HIS A 119 8.02 -4.55 -9.94
N GLN A 120 9.02 -3.67 -9.92
CA GLN A 120 10.23 -3.85 -10.72
C GLN A 120 11.02 -5.09 -10.30
N ARG A 121 11.16 -5.31 -8.98
CA ARG A 121 11.92 -6.45 -8.44
C ARG A 121 11.32 -7.81 -8.82
N ASN A 122 10.01 -7.87 -9.01
CA ASN A 122 9.28 -9.12 -9.28
C ASN A 122 8.83 -9.25 -10.75
N ARG A 123 9.18 -8.29 -11.60
CA ARG A 123 8.76 -8.27 -13.01
C ARG A 123 9.20 -9.53 -13.77
N ASP A 124 10.40 -10.01 -13.54
CA ASP A 124 10.91 -11.18 -14.25
C ASP A 124 10.20 -12.47 -13.83
N ALA A 125 9.89 -12.61 -12.54
CA ALA A 125 9.09 -13.71 -12.02
C ALA A 125 7.67 -13.67 -12.59
N LEU A 126 7.07 -12.48 -12.67
CA LEU A 126 5.76 -12.26 -13.28
C LEU A 126 5.75 -12.66 -14.76
N ILE A 127 6.72 -12.19 -15.55
CA ILE A 127 6.80 -12.52 -16.98
C ILE A 127 7.00 -14.03 -17.19
N LYS A 128 7.80 -14.68 -16.32
CA LYS A 128 8.03 -16.12 -16.36
C LYS A 128 6.76 -16.92 -16.02
N GLY A 129 5.95 -16.45 -15.08
CA GLY A 129 4.73 -17.14 -14.64
C GLY A 129 3.52 -16.92 -15.55
N PHE A 130 3.47 -15.78 -16.25
CA PHE A 130 2.36 -15.41 -17.12
C PHE A 130 2.85 -15.27 -18.58
N SER A 131 2.97 -14.04 -19.09
CA SER A 131 3.61 -13.78 -20.37
C SER A 131 4.18 -12.36 -20.40
N GLN A 132 4.87 -11.99 -21.47
CA GLN A 132 5.31 -10.59 -21.65
C GLN A 132 4.13 -9.64 -21.93
N ASP A 133 2.99 -10.15 -22.40
CA ASP A 133 1.80 -9.33 -22.61
C ASP A 133 1.10 -9.07 -21.27
N ARG A 134 1.06 -7.79 -20.90
CA ARG A 134 0.37 -7.29 -19.71
C ARG A 134 -1.08 -7.74 -19.63
N THR A 135 -1.77 -7.92 -20.76
CA THR A 135 -3.20 -8.28 -20.74
C THR A 135 -3.46 -9.69 -20.21
N SER A 136 -2.41 -10.51 -20.10
CA SER A 136 -2.44 -11.83 -19.46
C SER A 136 -2.13 -11.82 -17.96
N TRP A 137 -1.69 -10.69 -17.40
CA TRP A 137 -1.32 -10.62 -15.98
C TRP A 137 -2.55 -10.57 -15.08
N PRO A 138 -2.43 -10.95 -13.79
CA PRO A 138 -3.50 -10.72 -12.81
C PRO A 138 -3.86 -9.24 -12.71
N ALA A 139 -5.12 -8.94 -12.37
CA ALA A 139 -5.66 -7.59 -12.30
C ALA A 139 -4.81 -6.64 -11.42
N ALA A 140 -4.34 -7.11 -10.26
CA ALA A 140 -3.46 -6.35 -9.38
C ALA A 140 -2.13 -5.97 -10.06
N TRP A 141 -1.50 -6.90 -10.79
CA TRP A 141 -0.28 -6.63 -11.55
C TRP A 141 -0.51 -5.69 -12.74
N GLN A 142 -1.67 -5.79 -13.40
CA GLN A 142 -2.07 -4.85 -14.45
C GLN A 142 -2.23 -3.43 -13.90
N MET A 143 -2.89 -3.27 -12.75
CA MET A 143 -3.05 -1.97 -12.09
C MET A 143 -1.72 -1.41 -11.60
N SER A 144 -0.86 -2.26 -11.01
CA SER A 144 0.50 -1.89 -10.60
C SER A 144 1.35 -1.38 -11.75
N TRP A 145 1.30 -2.03 -12.92
CA TRP A 145 1.94 -1.50 -14.14
C TRP A 145 1.44 -0.10 -14.49
N ALA A 146 0.13 0.12 -14.44
CA ALA A 146 -0.45 1.40 -14.81
C ALA A 146 -0.03 2.51 -13.84
N LEU A 147 -0.08 2.24 -12.53
CA LEU A 147 0.39 3.16 -11.48
C LEU A 147 1.88 3.47 -11.63
N ARG A 148 2.71 2.45 -11.93
CA ARG A 148 4.14 2.64 -12.20
C ARG A 148 4.37 3.55 -13.41
N ASN A 149 3.62 3.35 -14.49
CA ASN A 149 3.75 4.19 -15.68
C ASN A 149 3.33 5.63 -15.38
N ALA A 150 2.17 5.82 -14.74
CA ALA A 150 1.73 7.15 -14.31
C ALA A 150 2.80 7.85 -13.44
N ALA A 151 3.39 7.14 -12.48
CA ALA A 151 4.46 7.67 -11.64
C ALA A 151 5.70 8.09 -12.44
N SER A 152 6.07 7.29 -13.44
CA SER A 152 7.29 7.50 -14.23
C SER A 152 7.14 8.52 -15.36
N HIS A 153 5.91 8.79 -15.79
CA HIS A 153 5.62 9.58 -17.00
C HIS A 153 4.65 10.74 -16.73
N GLY A 154 4.74 11.35 -15.55
CA GLY A 154 3.99 12.58 -15.23
C GLY A 154 2.47 12.41 -15.28
N GLY A 155 1.97 11.24 -14.89
CA GLY A 155 0.55 10.89 -14.90
C GLY A 155 0.09 10.10 -16.13
N LYS A 156 0.93 9.98 -17.17
CA LYS A 156 0.61 9.20 -18.38
C LYS A 156 0.82 7.70 -18.14
N VAL A 157 -0.17 6.89 -18.52
CA VAL A 157 -0.20 5.44 -18.35
C VAL A 157 0.01 4.72 -19.68
N PHE A 158 -0.70 5.15 -20.72
CA PHE A 158 -0.79 4.50 -22.03
C PHE A 158 -0.02 5.29 -23.10
N GLU A 159 0.67 4.58 -23.97
CA GLU A 159 1.36 5.16 -25.12
C GLU A 159 0.43 5.34 -26.32
N LYS A 160 -0.56 4.44 -26.48
CA LYS A 160 -1.47 4.38 -27.64
C LYS A 160 -2.92 4.33 -27.19
N ALA A 161 -3.80 5.00 -27.93
CA ALA A 161 -5.25 5.01 -27.69
C ALA A 161 -5.92 3.63 -27.81
N THR A 162 -5.27 2.66 -28.48
CA THR A 162 -5.79 1.31 -28.70
C THR A 162 -5.40 0.31 -27.60
N GLN A 163 -4.59 0.72 -26.60
CA GLN A 163 -4.21 -0.17 -25.51
C GLN A 163 -5.41 -0.51 -24.62
N LYS A 164 -5.48 -1.77 -24.16
CA LYS A 164 -6.57 -2.22 -23.30
C LYS A 164 -6.53 -1.48 -21.95
N PRO A 165 -7.69 -1.14 -21.37
CA PRO A 165 -7.77 -0.55 -20.04
C PRO A 165 -7.24 -1.49 -18.96
N VAL A 166 -7.00 -0.94 -17.77
CA VAL A 166 -6.77 -1.72 -16.54
C VAL A 166 -8.03 -1.72 -15.69
N MET A 167 -8.29 -2.84 -15.03
CA MET A 167 -9.42 -3.02 -14.13
C MET A 167 -8.92 -3.64 -12.82
N TRP A 168 -9.25 -3.03 -11.69
CA TRP A 168 -8.89 -3.55 -10.37
C TRP A 168 -9.88 -3.07 -9.31
N GLN A 169 -10.53 -4.02 -8.62
CA GLN A 169 -11.45 -3.75 -7.52
C GLN A 169 -12.51 -2.67 -7.82
N GLY A 170 -13.05 -2.65 -9.04
CA GLY A 170 -14.04 -1.64 -9.49
C GLY A 170 -13.45 -0.36 -10.08
N ILE A 171 -12.14 -0.11 -9.94
CA ILE A 171 -11.45 0.91 -10.76
C ILE A 171 -11.36 0.38 -12.19
N THR A 172 -11.81 1.19 -13.15
CA THR A 172 -11.50 1.01 -14.58
C THR A 172 -10.82 2.29 -15.08
N PHE A 173 -9.66 2.13 -15.73
CA PHE A 173 -8.88 3.24 -16.27
C PHE A 173 -8.27 2.84 -17.62
N GLY A 174 -8.58 3.61 -18.66
CA GLY A 174 -8.13 3.38 -20.03
C GLY A 174 -7.55 4.64 -20.69
N PRO A 175 -7.05 4.53 -21.93
CA PRO A 175 -6.46 5.66 -22.64
C PRO A 175 -7.39 6.88 -22.78
N GLY A 176 -8.71 6.64 -22.89
CA GLY A 176 -9.71 7.71 -22.96
C GLY A 176 -9.90 8.50 -21.65
N ASP A 177 -9.42 7.98 -20.52
CA ASP A 177 -9.53 8.64 -19.21
C ASP A 177 -8.42 9.66 -18.95
N GLU A 178 -7.24 9.48 -19.55
CA GLU A 178 -6.03 10.28 -19.27
C GLU A 178 -6.21 11.80 -19.41
N PRO A 179 -6.97 12.32 -20.40
CA PRO A 179 -7.19 13.76 -20.52
C PRO A 179 -8.04 14.35 -19.39
N ALA A 180 -8.86 13.54 -18.74
CA ALA A 180 -9.85 13.99 -17.77
C ALA A 180 -9.41 13.77 -16.31
N ARG A 181 -8.57 12.75 -16.05
CA ARG A 181 -8.16 12.38 -14.69
C ARG A 181 -6.84 11.62 -14.66
N CYS A 182 -6.12 11.76 -13.54
CA CYS A 182 -4.88 11.03 -13.29
C CYS A 182 -5.14 9.78 -12.45
N LEU A 183 -4.62 8.61 -12.88
CA LEU A 183 -4.83 7.35 -12.19
C LEU A 183 -4.33 7.37 -10.73
N THR A 184 -3.18 7.98 -10.45
CA THR A 184 -2.62 8.05 -9.09
C THR A 184 -3.52 8.85 -8.14
N SER A 185 -4.37 9.74 -8.66
CA SER A 185 -5.33 10.48 -7.84
C SER A 185 -6.51 9.62 -7.38
N MET A 186 -6.70 8.43 -7.94
CA MET A 186 -7.81 7.53 -7.61
C MET A 186 -7.53 6.59 -6.44
N VAL A 187 -6.28 6.50 -6.00
CA VAL A 187 -5.82 5.58 -4.95
C VAL A 187 -5.03 6.37 -3.90
N ASN A 188 -4.89 5.82 -2.70
CA ASN A 188 -3.96 6.31 -1.68
C ASN A 188 -3.13 5.17 -1.08
N GLY A 189 -2.32 5.48 -0.06
CA GLY A 189 -1.42 4.50 0.56
C GLY A 189 -2.10 3.20 1.03
N ALA A 190 -3.32 3.26 1.57
CA ALA A 190 -4.05 2.06 1.98
C ALA A 190 -4.50 1.23 0.78
N ASP A 191 -4.98 1.85 -0.30
CA ASP A 191 -5.28 1.14 -1.56
C ASP A 191 -4.01 0.48 -2.12
N LEU A 192 -2.86 1.16 -2.07
CA LEU A 192 -1.59 0.63 -2.57
C LEU A 192 -1.06 -0.56 -1.74
N LEU A 193 -1.25 -0.57 -0.42
CA LEU A 193 -0.89 -1.73 0.41
C LEU A 193 -1.74 -2.95 0.07
N LEU A 194 -3.05 -2.76 -0.07
CA LEU A 194 -3.97 -3.84 -0.45
C LEU A 194 -3.65 -4.35 -1.85
N LEU A 195 -3.27 -3.46 -2.78
CA LEU A 195 -2.76 -3.83 -4.10
C LEU A 195 -1.50 -4.72 -4.01
N MET A 196 -0.52 -4.36 -3.17
CA MET A 196 0.70 -5.15 -3.00
C MET A 196 0.44 -6.54 -2.39
N ILE A 197 -0.53 -6.64 -1.47
CA ILE A 197 -0.99 -7.93 -0.93
C ILE A 197 -1.54 -8.81 -2.07
N GLU A 198 -2.46 -8.29 -2.90
CA GLU A 198 -3.01 -9.06 -4.03
C GLU A 198 -1.95 -9.42 -5.08
N MET A 199 -0.99 -8.52 -5.33
CA MET A 199 0.15 -8.80 -6.20
C MET A 199 0.98 -9.98 -5.68
N GLU A 200 1.27 -10.02 -4.39
CA GLU A 200 2.01 -11.10 -3.74
C GLU A 200 1.26 -12.43 -3.79
N GLU A 201 -0.02 -12.44 -3.42
CA GLU A 201 -0.85 -13.64 -3.43
C GLU A 201 -0.97 -14.23 -4.84
N SER A 202 -1.11 -13.37 -5.85
CA SER A 202 -1.20 -13.81 -7.25
C SER A 202 0.13 -14.31 -7.83
N LEU A 203 1.27 -13.78 -7.38
CA LEU A 203 2.59 -14.21 -7.85
C LEU A 203 3.05 -15.50 -7.15
N SER A 204 2.83 -15.60 -5.85
CA SER A 204 3.22 -16.77 -5.06
C SER A 204 2.29 -17.97 -5.25
N GLY A 205 1.08 -17.73 -5.77
CA GLY A 205 0.01 -18.73 -5.87
C GLY A 205 -0.55 -19.16 -4.51
N ASN A 206 -0.12 -18.52 -3.42
CA ASN A 206 -0.49 -18.87 -2.06
C ASN A 206 -1.03 -17.62 -1.34
N PRO A 207 -2.16 -17.73 -0.62
CA PRO A 207 -2.61 -16.64 0.24
C PRO A 207 -1.55 -16.32 1.30
N ILE A 208 -1.41 -15.03 1.62
CA ILE A 208 -0.61 -14.63 2.78
C ILE A 208 -1.29 -15.20 4.03
N SER A 209 -0.49 -15.63 5.01
CA SER A 209 -1.01 -16.16 6.27
C SER A 209 -1.91 -15.14 6.97
N ARG A 210 -3.11 -15.58 7.37
CA ARG A 210 -4.11 -14.78 8.08
C ARG A 210 -4.24 -15.29 9.50
N ILE A 211 -4.27 -14.39 10.48
CA ILE A 211 -4.34 -14.68 11.92
C ILE A 211 -5.47 -13.90 12.60
#